data_AF-A0A6S7F975-F1
#
_entry.id   AF-A0A6S7F975-F1
#
_cell.length_a   1.000
_cell.length_b   1.000
_cell.length_c   1.000
_cell.angle_alpha   90.00
_cell.angle_beta   90.00
_cell.angle_gamma   90.00
#
_symmetry.space_group_name_H-M   'P 1'
#
loop_
_entity.id
_entity.type
_entity.pdbx_description
1 polymer ?
#
loop_
_entity_poly.entity_id
_entity_poly.type
_entity_poly.pdbx_seq_one_letter_code
_entity_poly.pdbx_strand_id
1 'polypeptide(L)'
;MIPAMNRQQRRMMEKQQARVRAGRRPERAARLPMLIKTQQTLAPLEFLIDQLDAEGTISTDARGVPIFYCIADGEWYASAPAIAGMADFFDMWATRHGSQFKATALRQLAARLEASMPIDAPLMAALHAEIPNLRRIGASLDQADASDLLRQTQIRAELDAARATGA
;
A
#
# COMPACT_ATOMS: atom_id res chain seq x y z
N MET A 1 34.18 34.76 -40.17
CA MET A 1 34.97 35.27 -39.03
C MET A 1 34.05 35.23 -37.80
N ILE A 2 34.17 34.21 -36.95
CA ILE A 2 33.26 34.03 -35.80
C ILE A 2 33.74 34.94 -34.66
N PRO A 3 32.93 35.86 -34.11
CA PRO A 3 33.40 36.75 -33.05
C PRO A 3 33.76 35.91 -31.82
N ALA A 4 34.99 36.06 -31.32
CA ALA A 4 35.45 35.39 -30.12
C ALA A 4 34.66 35.89 -28.91
N MET A 5 33.67 35.10 -28.50
CA MET A 5 32.75 35.40 -27.40
C MET A 5 33.51 35.59 -26.08
N ASN A 6 33.42 36.80 -25.50
CA ASN A 6 34.16 37.20 -24.30
C ASN A 6 33.78 36.31 -23.09
N ARG A 7 34.75 35.97 -22.24
CA ARG A 7 34.57 35.06 -21.07
C ARG A 7 33.42 35.49 -20.16
N GLN A 8 33.16 36.79 -20.04
CA GLN A 8 32.01 37.29 -19.26
C GLN A 8 30.66 37.00 -19.92
N GLN A 9 30.56 37.07 -21.25
CA GLN A 9 29.34 36.75 -22.00
C GLN A 9 29.03 35.25 -21.96
N ARG A 10 30.06 34.39 -21.97
CA ARG A 10 29.89 32.93 -21.76
C ARG A 10 29.26 32.63 -20.40
N ARG A 11 29.75 33.24 -19.32
CA ARG A 11 29.22 33.05 -17.96
C ARG A 11 27.77 33.55 -17.81
N MET A 12 27.43 34.65 -18.47
CA MET A 12 26.06 35.20 -18.46
C MET A 12 25.09 34.28 -19.20
N MET A 13 25.47 33.76 -20.36
CA MET A 13 24.65 32.79 -21.10
C MET A 13 24.51 31.46 -20.35
N GLU A 14 25.55 30.98 -19.70
CA GLU A 14 25.49 29.76 -18.90
C GLU A 14 24.53 29.91 -17.71
N LYS A 15 24.56 31.07 -17.02
CA LYS A 15 23.59 31.39 -15.96
C LYS A 15 22.15 31.49 -16.48
N GLN A 16 21.94 32.09 -17.65
CA GLN A 16 20.60 32.17 -18.25
C GLN A 16 20.11 30.79 -18.70
N GLN A 17 20.95 29.97 -19.33
CA GLN A 17 20.61 28.60 -19.71
C GLN A 17 20.34 27.71 -18.49
N ALA A 18 21.10 27.87 -17.41
CA ALA A 18 20.86 27.16 -16.15
C ALA A 18 19.51 27.54 -15.53
N ARG A 19 19.12 28.82 -15.58
CA ARG A 19 17.79 29.29 -15.12
C ARG A 19 16.66 28.72 -15.97
N VAL A 20 16.81 28.69 -17.30
CA VAL A 20 15.82 28.09 -18.21
C VAL A 20 15.70 26.58 -17.99
N ARG A 21 16.81 25.87 -17.72
CA ARG A 21 16.80 24.44 -17.38
C ARG A 21 16.15 24.17 -16.02
N ALA A 22 16.37 25.04 -15.03
CA ALA A 22 15.73 24.92 -13.72
C ALA A 22 14.21 25.10 -13.79
N GLY A 23 13.71 26.00 -14.65
CA GLY A 23 12.28 26.19 -14.88
C GLY A 23 11.58 25.05 -15.64
N ARG A 24 12.33 24.19 -16.34
CA ARG A 24 11.82 22.99 -17.02
C ARG A 24 11.85 21.73 -16.15
N ARG A 25 12.20 21.84 -14.87
CA ARG A 25 12.20 20.69 -13.98
C ARG A 25 10.74 20.29 -13.76
N PRO A 26 10.32 19.07 -14.18
CA PRO A 26 8.94 18.64 -13.99
C PRO A 26 8.62 18.72 -12.49
N GLU A 27 7.47 19.29 -12.17
CA GLU A 27 6.95 19.38 -10.81
C GLU A 27 6.78 17.95 -10.29
N ARG A 28 7.72 17.50 -9.46
CA ARG A 28 7.60 16.19 -8.82
C ARG A 28 6.48 16.34 -7.81
N ALA A 29 5.36 15.63 -8.05
CA ALA A 29 4.27 15.53 -7.09
C ALA A 29 4.85 15.32 -5.69
N ALA A 30 4.41 16.14 -4.73
CA ALA A 30 4.84 16.06 -3.34
C ALA A 30 4.51 14.66 -2.82
N ARG A 31 5.55 13.81 -2.69
CA ARG A 31 5.40 12.43 -2.24
C ARG A 31 5.31 12.45 -0.73
N LEU A 32 4.18 11.99 -0.18
CA LEU A 32 4.01 11.81 1.25
C LEU A 32 5.12 10.87 1.79
N PRO A 33 5.72 11.18 2.96
CA PRO A 33 6.61 10.26 3.66
C PRO A 33 5.95 8.89 3.83
N MET A 34 6.72 7.82 3.65
CA MET A 34 6.21 6.45 3.68
C MET A 34 5.48 6.09 4.98
N LEU A 35 5.91 6.64 6.12
CA LEU A 35 5.19 6.56 7.40
C LEU A 35 3.70 6.97 7.27
N ILE A 36 3.45 8.09 6.59
CA ILE A 36 2.10 8.61 6.38
C ILE A 36 1.33 7.70 5.42
N LYS A 37 1.98 7.18 4.38
CA LYS A 37 1.35 6.30 3.40
C LYS A 37 0.98 4.93 4.00
N THR A 38 1.87 4.37 4.83
CA THR A 38 1.59 3.14 5.58
C THR A 38 0.44 3.32 6.55
N GLN A 39 0.43 4.42 7.32
CA GLN A 39 -0.70 4.73 8.19
C GLN A 39 -2.00 4.84 7.39
N GLN A 40 -1.98 5.50 6.23
CA GLN A 40 -3.15 5.60 5.36
C GLN A 40 -3.62 4.25 4.77
N THR A 41 -2.69 3.31 4.56
CA THR A 41 -3.02 1.99 3.98
C THR A 41 -3.50 1.02 5.06
N LEU A 42 -2.97 1.11 6.29
CA LEU A 42 -3.39 0.27 7.42
C LEU A 42 -4.62 0.81 8.15
N ALA A 43 -4.90 2.11 8.06
CA ALA A 43 -6.04 2.74 8.75
C ALA A 43 -7.40 2.09 8.44
N PRO A 44 -7.74 1.71 7.18
CA PRO A 44 -9.00 1.03 6.91
C PRO A 44 -9.10 -0.36 7.56
N LEU A 45 -7.98 -1.08 7.69
CA LEU A 45 -7.90 -2.36 8.37
C LEU A 45 -8.06 -2.19 9.89
N GLU A 46 -7.36 -1.23 10.49
CA GLU A 46 -7.50 -0.92 11.91
C GLU A 46 -8.93 -0.52 12.25
N PHE A 47 -9.56 0.33 11.42
CA PHE A 47 -10.95 0.72 11.57
C PHE A 47 -11.92 -0.48 11.53
N LEU A 48 -11.69 -1.43 10.62
CA LEU A 48 -12.51 -2.63 10.52
C LEU A 48 -12.39 -3.51 11.77
N ILE A 49 -11.17 -3.67 12.30
CA ILE A 49 -10.91 -4.43 13.52
C ILE A 49 -11.55 -3.75 14.73
N ASP A 50 -11.43 -2.43 14.83
CA ASP A 50 -12.06 -1.63 15.88
C ASP A 50 -13.60 -1.71 15.79
N GLN A 51 -14.18 -1.71 14.57
CA GLN A 51 -15.61 -1.90 14.36
C GLN A 51 -16.07 -3.28 14.87
N LEU A 52 -15.32 -4.34 14.53
CA LEU A 52 -15.63 -5.69 15.00
C LEU A 52 -15.56 -5.80 16.52
N ASP A 53 -14.61 -5.16 17.17
CA ASP A 53 -14.49 -5.16 18.63
C ASP A 53 -15.63 -4.37 19.31
N ALA A 54 -15.98 -3.20 18.76
CA ALA A 54 -16.95 -2.31 19.38
C ALA A 54 -18.40 -2.76 19.13
N GLU A 55 -18.70 -3.18 17.90
CA GLU A 55 -20.06 -3.44 17.44
C GLU A 55 -20.35 -4.93 17.29
N GLY A 56 -19.32 -5.77 17.15
CA GLY A 56 -19.48 -7.19 16.82
C GLY A 56 -19.99 -7.44 15.40
N THR A 57 -20.07 -6.38 14.58
CA THR A 57 -20.63 -6.41 13.22
C THR A 57 -19.72 -5.68 12.25
N ILE A 58 -19.85 -5.99 10.95
CA ILE A 58 -19.13 -5.32 9.87
C ILE A 58 -20.12 -4.73 8.87
N SER A 59 -19.74 -3.62 8.26
CA SER A 59 -20.53 -3.00 7.20
C SER A 59 -20.56 -3.89 5.96
N THR A 60 -21.74 -4.09 5.37
CA THR A 60 -21.92 -4.88 4.14
C THR A 60 -22.57 -4.07 3.03
N ASP A 61 -22.32 -4.45 1.78
CA ASP A 61 -23.06 -3.92 0.63
C ASP A 61 -24.51 -4.48 0.57
N ALA A 62 -25.26 -4.07 -0.45
CA ALA A 62 -26.63 -4.55 -0.69
C ALA A 62 -26.74 -6.06 -0.99
N ARG A 63 -25.62 -6.74 -1.27
CA ARG A 63 -25.53 -8.18 -1.54
C ARG A 63 -25.03 -8.96 -0.31
N GLY A 64 -24.78 -8.28 0.82
CA GLY A 64 -24.26 -8.89 2.04
C GLY A 64 -22.75 -9.11 2.03
N VAL A 65 -22.02 -8.52 1.08
CA VAL A 65 -20.55 -8.63 1.02
C VAL A 65 -19.94 -7.64 2.01
N PRO A 66 -19.01 -8.06 2.90
CA PRO A 66 -18.32 -7.15 3.81
C PRO A 66 -17.51 -6.11 3.04
N ILE A 67 -17.67 -4.82 3.36
CA ILE A 67 -17.00 -3.70 2.69
C ILE A 67 -16.36 -2.73 3.70
N PHE A 68 -15.31 -2.04 3.28
CA PHE A 68 -14.74 -0.91 4.01
C PHE A 68 -14.47 0.27 3.08
N TYR A 69 -14.39 1.46 3.67
CA TYR A 69 -14.05 2.69 2.98
C TYR A 69 -12.56 3.01 3.12
N CYS A 70 -11.86 3.17 2.01
CA CYS A 70 -10.48 3.61 2.00
C CYS A 70 -10.42 5.15 1.91
N ILE A 71 -9.94 5.80 2.96
CA ILE A 71 -9.86 7.27 3.01
C ILE A 71 -8.81 7.81 2.03
N ALA A 72 -7.80 7.00 1.67
CA ALA A 72 -6.67 7.45 0.87
C ALA A 72 -7.02 7.70 -0.61
N ASP A 73 -7.94 6.91 -1.18
CA ASP A 73 -8.43 7.03 -2.55
C ASP A 73 -9.91 7.43 -2.61
N GLY A 74 -10.62 7.37 -1.48
CA GLY A 74 -12.02 7.71 -1.38
C GLY A 74 -12.96 6.64 -1.95
N GLU A 75 -12.50 5.41 -2.10
CA GLU A 75 -13.24 4.31 -2.70
C GLU A 75 -13.69 3.24 -1.68
N TRP A 76 -14.75 2.52 -2.05
CA TRP A 76 -15.27 1.39 -1.29
C TRP A 76 -14.70 0.09 -1.84
N TYR A 77 -14.20 -0.77 -0.95
CA TYR A 77 -13.59 -2.04 -1.31
C TYR A 77 -14.29 -3.21 -0.61
N ALA A 78 -14.34 -4.35 -1.30
CA ALA A 78 -14.67 -5.62 -0.68
C ALA A 78 -13.58 -6.01 0.31
N SER A 79 -13.97 -6.24 1.57
CA SER A 79 -13.03 -6.40 2.68
C SER A 79 -12.17 -7.64 2.54
N ALA A 80 -12.78 -8.78 2.21
CA ALA A 80 -12.08 -10.07 2.10
C ALA A 80 -10.93 -10.06 1.07
N PRO A 81 -11.15 -9.73 -0.23
CA PRO A 81 -10.08 -9.73 -1.21
C PRO A 81 -9.02 -8.65 -0.94
N ALA A 82 -9.42 -7.49 -0.38
CA ALA A 82 -8.47 -6.44 -0.03
C ALA A 82 -7.54 -6.85 1.14
N ILE A 83 -8.08 -7.46 2.20
CA ILE A 83 -7.29 -7.97 3.33
C ILE A 83 -6.38 -9.12 2.88
N ALA A 84 -6.86 -10.00 1.99
CA ALA A 84 -6.03 -11.06 1.41
C ALA A 84 -4.84 -10.49 0.62
N GLY A 85 -5.06 -9.50 -0.24
CA GLY A 85 -3.98 -8.82 -0.96
C GLY A 85 -2.98 -8.13 -0.05
N MET A 86 -3.45 -7.57 1.07
CA MET A 86 -2.56 -7.00 2.10
C MET A 86 -1.72 -8.08 2.80
N ALA A 87 -2.31 -9.24 3.12
CA ALA A 87 -1.55 -10.37 3.67
C ALA A 87 -0.46 -10.85 2.69
N ASP A 88 -0.78 -10.94 1.40
CA ASP A 88 0.18 -11.31 0.36
C ASP A 88 1.34 -10.31 0.24
N PHE A 89 1.04 -9.01 0.34
CA PHE A 89 2.07 -7.97 0.36
C PHE A 89 3.07 -8.15 1.50
N PHE A 90 2.57 -8.40 2.73
CA PHE A 90 3.45 -8.58 3.89
C PHE A 90 4.22 -9.90 3.86
N ASP A 91 3.64 -10.97 3.34
CA ASP A 91 4.34 -12.25 3.14
C ASP A 91 5.44 -12.11 2.05
N MET A 92 5.18 -11.31 1.01
CA MET A 92 6.17 -11.00 -0.01
C MET A 92 7.30 -10.13 0.54
N TRP A 93 6.99 -9.13 1.36
CA TRP A 93 7.99 -8.36 2.10
C TRP A 93 8.84 -9.28 2.99
N ALA A 94 8.22 -10.17 3.76
CA ALA A 94 8.93 -11.08 4.65
C ALA A 94 9.89 -11.99 3.88
N THR A 95 9.45 -12.51 2.73
CA THR A 95 10.27 -13.31 1.83
C THR A 95 11.48 -12.51 1.30
N ARG A 96 11.26 -11.26 0.87
CA ARG A 96 12.31 -10.39 0.31
C ARG A 96 13.37 -10.02 1.34
N HIS A 97 12.95 -9.75 2.58
CA HIS A 97 13.80 -9.27 3.66
C HIS A 97 14.31 -10.38 4.60
N GLY A 98 14.03 -11.66 4.28
CA GLY A 98 14.44 -12.80 5.09
C GLY A 98 13.80 -12.84 6.49
N SER A 99 12.65 -12.19 6.66
CA SER A 99 11.92 -12.16 7.92
C SER A 99 11.12 -13.44 8.14
N GLN A 100 11.01 -13.89 9.38
CA GLN A 100 10.13 -15.00 9.76
C GLN A 100 8.66 -14.57 9.91
N PHE A 101 8.36 -13.29 9.74
CA PHE A 101 7.00 -12.76 9.80
C PHE A 101 6.08 -13.44 8.78
N LYS A 102 4.84 -13.74 9.20
CA LYS A 102 3.78 -14.23 8.33
C LYS A 102 2.47 -13.55 8.72
N ALA A 103 1.73 -13.06 7.74
CA ALA A 103 0.45 -12.38 7.93
C ALA A 103 -0.70 -13.38 8.18
N THR A 104 -0.53 -14.26 9.16
CA THR A 104 -1.43 -15.41 9.38
C THR A 104 -2.80 -14.98 9.89
N ALA A 105 -2.86 -14.01 10.81
CA ALA A 105 -4.12 -13.54 11.35
C ALA A 105 -4.92 -12.79 10.29
N LEU A 106 -4.26 -11.94 9.48
CA LEU A 106 -4.90 -11.28 8.34
C LEU A 106 -5.46 -12.28 7.33
N ARG A 107 -4.72 -13.34 7.02
CA ARG A 107 -5.17 -14.36 6.07
C ARG A 107 -6.38 -15.12 6.60
N GLN A 108 -6.42 -15.43 7.90
CA GLN A 108 -7.57 -16.05 8.54
C GLN A 108 -8.79 -15.11 8.54
N LEU A 109 -8.59 -13.82 8.82
CA LEU A 109 -9.65 -12.82 8.76
C LEU A 109 -10.26 -12.75 7.36
N ALA A 110 -9.44 -12.62 6.32
CA ALA A 110 -9.91 -12.60 4.93
C ALA A 110 -10.72 -13.85 4.58
N ALA A 111 -10.23 -15.04 4.95
CA ALA A 111 -10.93 -16.30 4.69
C ALA A 111 -12.28 -16.38 5.40
N ARG A 112 -12.39 -15.90 6.65
CA ARG A 112 -13.66 -15.89 7.38
C ARG A 112 -14.65 -14.88 6.81
N LEU A 113 -14.18 -13.71 6.40
CA LEU A 113 -15.03 -12.71 5.75
C LEU A 113 -15.56 -13.21 4.41
N GLU A 114 -14.71 -13.85 3.60
CA GLU A 114 -15.12 -14.48 2.32
C GLU A 114 -16.18 -15.56 2.54
N ALA A 115 -15.98 -16.40 3.55
CA ALA A 115 -16.90 -17.48 3.90
C ALA A 115 -18.12 -17.02 4.72
N SER A 116 -18.27 -15.72 5.00
CA SER A 116 -19.30 -15.18 5.91
C SER A 116 -19.35 -15.90 7.26
N MET A 117 -18.19 -16.31 7.77
CA MET A 117 -18.05 -17.02 9.03
C MET A 117 -17.86 -16.07 10.21
N PRO A 118 -18.38 -16.41 11.40
CA PRO A 118 -18.13 -15.65 12.62
C PRO A 118 -16.63 -15.53 12.93
N ILE A 119 -16.23 -14.33 13.34
CA ILE A 119 -14.89 -14.04 13.84
C ILE A 119 -14.90 -14.28 15.35
N ASP A 120 -13.98 -15.10 15.85
CA ASP A 120 -13.91 -15.48 17.26
C ASP A 120 -12.87 -14.67 18.04
N ALA A 121 -12.97 -14.71 19.36
CA ALA A 121 -12.05 -14.01 20.25
C ALA A 121 -10.57 -14.41 20.07
N PRO A 122 -10.21 -15.69 19.83
CA PRO A 122 -8.83 -16.06 19.50
C PRO A 122 -8.29 -15.37 18.26
N LEU A 123 -9.08 -15.28 17.18
CA LEU A 123 -8.66 -14.57 15.97
C LEU A 123 -8.52 -13.07 16.22
N MET A 124 -9.45 -12.44 16.96
CA MET A 124 -9.32 -11.03 17.34
C MET A 124 -8.06 -10.77 18.15
N ALA A 125 -7.76 -11.61 19.14
CA ALA A 125 -6.53 -11.50 19.92
C ALA A 125 -5.26 -11.64 19.06
N ALA A 126 -5.27 -12.55 18.08
CA ALA A 126 -4.17 -12.70 17.13
C ALA A 126 -3.99 -11.47 16.23
N LEU A 127 -5.09 -10.89 15.73
CA LEU A 127 -5.07 -9.65 14.95
C LEU A 127 -4.47 -8.50 15.74
N HIS A 128 -4.91 -8.29 16.99
CA HIS A 128 -4.36 -7.25 17.88
C HIS A 128 -2.86 -7.41 18.13
N ALA A 129 -2.38 -8.64 18.24
CA ALA A 129 -0.95 -8.92 18.38
C ALA A 129 -0.17 -8.71 17.06
N GLU A 130 -0.81 -8.87 15.90
CA GLU A 130 -0.20 -8.74 14.58
C GLU A 130 -0.08 -7.26 14.14
N ILE A 131 -1.08 -6.41 14.43
CA ILE A 131 -1.13 -5.00 13.99
C ILE A 131 0.14 -4.19 14.32
N PRO A 132 0.71 -4.22 15.55
CA PRO A 132 1.93 -3.46 15.84
C PRO A 132 3.12 -3.89 14.96
N ASN A 133 3.16 -5.15 14.54
CA ASN A 133 4.19 -5.65 13.63
C ASN A 133 3.98 -5.12 12.22
N LEU A 134 2.75 -5.14 11.71
CA LEU A 134 2.40 -4.57 10.40
C LEU A 134 2.77 -3.08 10.31
N ARG A 135 2.46 -2.32 11.36
CA ARG A 135 2.82 -0.89 11.46
C ARG A 135 4.32 -0.67 11.40
N ARG A 136 5.09 -1.48 12.14
CA ARG A 136 6.55 -1.38 12.16
C ARG A 136 7.17 -1.72 10.82
N ILE A 137 6.67 -2.78 10.17
CA ILE A 137 7.11 -3.20 8.84
C ILE A 137 6.84 -2.07 7.84
N GLY A 138 5.61 -1.58 7.78
CA GLY A 138 5.26 -0.52 6.84
C GLY A 138 6.03 0.77 7.11
N ALA A 139 6.28 1.13 8.37
CA ALA A 139 7.12 2.26 8.75
C ALA A 139 8.58 2.14 8.30
N SER A 140 9.09 0.91 8.17
CA SER A 140 10.46 0.62 7.74
C SER A 140 10.65 0.63 6.22
N LEU A 141 9.56 0.58 5.45
CA LEU A 141 9.62 0.55 4.00
C LEU A 141 10.04 1.91 3.43
N ASP A 142 11.04 1.89 2.54
CA ASP A 142 11.26 3.01 1.64
C ASP A 142 10.26 3.00 0.48
N GLN A 143 10.16 4.13 -0.22
CA GLN A 143 9.18 4.29 -1.28
C GLN A 143 9.44 3.38 -2.49
N ALA A 144 10.70 3.13 -2.82
CA ALA A 144 11.06 2.32 -3.98
C ALA A 144 10.70 0.86 -3.73
N ASP A 145 11.04 0.34 -2.54
CA ASP A 145 10.73 -1.02 -2.12
C ASP A 145 9.21 -1.24 -2.02
N ALA A 146 8.47 -0.29 -1.44
CA ALA A 146 7.02 -0.38 -1.38
C ALA A 146 6.35 -0.38 -2.76
N SER A 147 6.79 0.49 -3.68
CA SER A 147 6.25 0.52 -5.04
C SER A 147 6.54 -0.76 -5.82
N ASP A 148 7.74 -1.31 -5.64
CA ASP A 148 8.15 -2.55 -6.30
C ASP A 148 7.41 -3.77 -5.73
N LEU A 149 7.27 -3.87 -4.40
CA LEU A 149 6.48 -4.90 -3.73
C LEU A 149 5.00 -4.86 -4.13
N LEU A 150 4.40 -3.66 -4.20
CA LEU A 150 3.02 -3.51 -4.66
C LEU A 150 2.87 -4.00 -6.10
N ARG A 151 3.79 -3.62 -6.99
CA ARG A 151 3.74 -4.07 -8.38
C ARG A 151 3.90 -5.57 -8.49
N GLN A 152 4.82 -6.17 -7.74
CA GLN A 152 5.04 -7.61 -7.74
C GLN A 152 3.83 -8.38 -7.18
N THR A 153 3.17 -7.84 -6.14
CA THR A 153 1.95 -8.40 -5.56
C THR A 153 0.80 -8.36 -6.57
N GLN A 154 0.62 -7.22 -7.27
CA GLN A 154 -0.37 -7.08 -8.34
C GLN A 154 -0.14 -8.06 -9.49
N ILE A 155 1.10 -8.19 -9.98
CA ILE A 155 1.44 -9.15 -11.05
C ILE A 155 1.09 -10.57 -10.63
N ARG A 156 1.37 -10.94 -9.38
CA ARG A 156 1.02 -12.27 -8.87
C ARG A 156 -0.49 -12.50 -8.84
N ALA A 157 -1.25 -11.54 -8.33
CA ALA A 157 -2.71 -11.61 -8.32
C ALA A 157 -3.31 -11.70 -9.74
N GLU A 158 -2.79 -10.93 -10.69
CA GLU A 158 -3.20 -10.98 -12.11
C GLU A 158 -2.91 -12.35 -12.74
N LEU A 159 -1.74 -12.95 -12.45
CA LEU A 159 -1.37 -14.28 -12.93
C LEU A 159 -2.24 -15.38 -12.32
N ASP A 160 -2.56 -15.28 -11.04
CA ASP A 160 -3.43 -16.25 -10.36
C ASP A 160 -4.88 -16.15 -10.87
N ALA A 161 -5.38 -14.94 -11.14
CA ALA A 161 -6.68 -14.72 -11.78
C ALA A 161 -6.74 -15.26 -13.22
N ALA A 162 -5.69 -15.04 -14.01
CA ALA A 162 -5.57 -15.59 -15.37
C ALA A 162 -5.52 -17.13 -15.39
N ARG A 163 -4.90 -17.75 -14.37
CA ARG A 163 -4.91 -19.21 -14.20
C ARG A 163 -6.28 -19.75 -13.79
N ALA A 164 -7.02 -19.03 -12.96
CA ALA A 164 -8.36 -19.42 -12.54
C ALA A 164 -9.41 -19.32 -13.66
N THR A 165 -9.21 -18.43 -14.64
CA THR A 165 -10.12 -18.21 -15.79
C THR A 165 -9.74 -19.00 -17.04
N GLY A 166 -8.55 -19.61 -17.07
CA GLY A 166 -8.03 -20.38 -18.20
C GLY A 166 -8.25 -21.91 -18.11
N ALA A 167 -9.22 -22.37 -17.32
CA ALA A 167 -9.67 -23.77 -17.22
C ALA A 167 -11.10 -23.91 -17.75
#